data_AF-A0A1S2PZ37-F1
#
_entry.id   AF-A0A1S2PZ37-F1
#
_cell.length_a   1.000
_cell.length_b   1.000
_cell.length_c   1.000
_cell.angle_alpha   90.00
_cell.angle_beta   90.00
_cell.angle_gamma   90.00
#
_symmetry.space_group_name_H-M   'P 1'
#
loop_
_entity.id
_entity.type
_entity.pdbx_description
1 polymer ?
#
loop_
_entity_poly.entity_id
_entity_poly.type
_entity_poly.pdbx_seq_one_letter_code
_entity_poly.pdbx_strand_id
1 'polypeptide(L)'
;MTPPRIRAAALPVAALALGATLTACADDCPDYRTDYSNHRPLRVTGYPSTGSLETVQKVVWHLADADADGLAALHTEGGDAGPAARAWIKAYGTAARAGVSADFLDEGSVRQEVVLHFSGLRRTQELTVRTGSGGSWGIVLDDPEPRRAS
;
A
#
# COMPACT_ATOMS: atom_id res chain seq x y z
N MET A 1 9.95 -45.87 -61.46
CA MET A 1 10.72 -44.73 -62.00
C MET A 1 10.19 -43.47 -61.31
N THR A 2 10.98 -42.84 -60.45
CA THR A 2 10.66 -41.61 -59.70
C THR A 2 10.99 -40.35 -60.55
N PRO A 3 10.58 -39.13 -60.17
CA PRO A 3 9.39 -38.35 -60.58
C PRO A 3 9.73 -37.18 -61.54
N PRO A 4 8.83 -36.19 -61.75
CA PRO A 4 9.30 -34.84 -61.48
C PRO A 4 8.39 -34.03 -60.53
N ARG A 5 9.06 -33.37 -59.60
CA ARG A 5 8.55 -32.30 -58.74
C ARG A 5 8.43 -31.03 -59.57
N ILE A 6 7.28 -30.37 -59.51
CA ILE A 6 7.19 -28.93 -59.82
C ILE A 6 6.65 -28.25 -58.57
N ARG A 7 7.48 -27.36 -58.01
CA ARG A 7 7.21 -26.53 -56.85
C ARG A 7 6.30 -25.37 -57.28
N ALA A 8 5.24 -25.12 -56.53
CA ALA A 8 4.53 -23.84 -56.56
C ALA A 8 4.28 -23.40 -55.11
N ALA A 9 4.67 -22.16 -54.84
CA ALA A 9 4.64 -21.52 -53.53
C ALA A 9 3.21 -21.13 -53.11
N ALA A 10 2.92 -21.21 -51.81
CA ALA A 10 1.81 -20.49 -51.19
C ALA A 10 2.28 -19.95 -49.83
N LEU A 11 2.21 -18.63 -49.69
CA LEU A 11 2.49 -17.83 -48.50
C LEU A 11 1.35 -17.96 -47.45
N PRO A 12 1.56 -17.56 -46.19
CA PRO A 12 0.89 -18.11 -45.01
C PRO A 12 -0.47 -17.44 -44.75
N VAL A 13 -1.43 -18.20 -44.20
CA VAL A 13 -2.65 -17.64 -43.59
C VAL A 13 -2.59 -17.92 -42.09
N ALA A 14 -2.27 -16.87 -41.34
CA ALA A 14 -2.40 -16.82 -39.89
C ALA A 14 -3.89 -16.92 -39.51
N ALA A 15 -4.26 -17.94 -38.73
CA ALA A 15 -5.55 -17.98 -38.08
C ALA A 15 -5.48 -17.16 -36.78
N LEU A 16 -6.22 -16.06 -36.78
CA LEU A 16 -6.42 -15.14 -35.66
C LEU A 16 -7.08 -15.82 -34.46
N ALA A 17 -6.59 -15.46 -33.29
CA ALA A 17 -7.14 -15.79 -31.99
C ALA A 17 -8.56 -15.24 -31.77
N LEU A 18 -9.38 -15.98 -31.02
CA LEU A 18 -10.50 -15.43 -30.23
C LEU A 18 -10.41 -16.03 -28.82
N GLY A 19 -9.68 -15.32 -27.96
CA GLY A 19 -9.68 -15.52 -26.52
C GLY A 19 -10.44 -14.40 -25.82
N ALA A 20 -10.86 -14.70 -24.58
CA ALA A 20 -11.47 -13.85 -23.55
C ALA A 20 -12.91 -13.37 -23.86
N THR A 21 -13.86 -13.46 -22.93
CA THR A 21 -13.86 -12.61 -21.73
C THR A 21 -14.63 -13.26 -20.57
N LEU A 22 -14.00 -13.32 -19.40
CA LEU A 22 -14.58 -13.09 -18.05
C LEU A 22 -13.45 -13.21 -17.01
N THR A 23 -12.44 -12.35 -17.12
CA THR A 23 -11.47 -12.10 -16.04
C THR A 23 -11.34 -10.59 -15.90
N ALA A 24 -12.44 -9.96 -15.47
CA ALA A 24 -12.50 -8.55 -15.13
C ALA A 24 -12.94 -8.40 -13.66
N CYS A 25 -12.30 -9.14 -12.75
CA CYS A 25 -12.44 -8.98 -11.29
C CYS A 25 -11.11 -9.31 -10.58
N ALA A 26 -9.99 -9.13 -11.26
CA ALA A 26 -8.67 -9.23 -10.65
C ALA A 26 -7.80 -8.13 -11.26
N ASP A 27 -8.16 -6.88 -10.98
CA ASP A 27 -7.11 -5.86 -10.80
C ASP A 27 -6.38 -6.20 -9.48
N ASP A 28 -5.79 -7.40 -9.44
CA ASP A 28 -4.85 -7.81 -8.41
C ASP A 28 -3.62 -6.95 -8.68
N CYS A 29 -3.47 -5.86 -7.92
CA CYS A 29 -2.23 -5.12 -7.86
C CYS A 29 -1.20 -6.05 -7.21
N PRO A 30 -0.34 -6.72 -7.99
CA PRO A 30 0.42 -7.88 -7.51
C PRO A 30 1.38 -7.48 -6.38
N ASP A 31 1.81 -6.22 -6.39
CA ASP A 31 2.68 -5.62 -5.38
C ASP A 31 1.97 -5.58 -4.02
N TYR A 32 0.73 -5.05 -3.95
CA TYR A 32 -0.02 -5.00 -2.69
C TYR A 32 -0.27 -6.38 -2.08
N ARG A 33 -0.65 -7.36 -2.90
CA ARG A 33 -0.90 -8.74 -2.41
C ARG A 33 0.37 -9.38 -1.87
N THR A 34 1.49 -9.14 -2.54
CA THR A 34 2.81 -9.63 -2.12
C THR A 34 3.21 -8.97 -0.82
N ASP A 35 3.11 -7.65 -0.72
CA ASP A 35 3.41 -6.89 0.49
C ASP A 35 2.52 -7.33 1.65
N TYR A 36 1.21 -7.47 1.43
CA TYR A 36 0.28 -7.95 2.46
C TYR A 36 0.70 -9.32 3.02
N SER A 37 1.16 -10.22 2.15
CA SER A 37 1.59 -11.57 2.55
C SER A 37 2.94 -11.58 3.29
N ASN A 38 3.81 -10.61 3.01
CA ASN A 38 5.13 -10.47 3.62
C ASN A 38 5.09 -9.78 5.00
N HIS A 39 3.96 -9.16 5.34
CA HIS A 39 3.82 -8.37 6.56
C HIS A 39 2.88 -9.02 7.58
N ARG A 40 3.06 -8.66 8.85
CA ARG A 40 2.10 -9.03 9.88
C ARG A 40 0.76 -8.33 9.60
N PRO A 41 -0.39 -9.03 9.76
CA PRO A 41 -1.68 -8.40 9.61
C PRO A 41 -1.88 -7.24 10.59
N LEU A 42 -2.41 -6.12 10.09
CA LEU A 42 -2.85 -5.00 10.90
C LEU A 42 -4.15 -5.39 11.62
N ARG A 43 -4.20 -5.25 12.96
CA ARG A 43 -5.47 -5.34 13.69
C ARG A 43 -6.22 -4.03 13.54
N VAL A 44 -7.49 -4.09 13.17
CA VAL A 44 -8.29 -2.92 12.79
C VAL A 44 -9.53 -2.83 13.67
N THR A 45 -9.83 -1.63 14.16
CA THR A 45 -11.13 -1.29 14.75
C THR A 45 -11.68 0.00 14.13
N GLY A 46 -12.97 0.27 14.28
CA GLY A 46 -13.61 1.47 13.75
C GLY A 46 -14.15 1.33 12.32
N TYR A 47 -14.13 2.42 11.55
CA TYR A 47 -14.86 2.53 10.28
C TYR A 47 -13.94 2.94 9.10
N PRO A 48 -12.95 2.11 8.73
CA PRO A 48 -12.07 2.45 7.61
C PRO A 48 -12.83 2.50 6.28
N SER A 49 -12.42 3.43 5.41
CA SER A 49 -12.68 3.28 3.97
C SER A 49 -11.61 2.37 3.35
N THR A 50 -11.84 1.86 2.14
CA THR A 50 -10.86 1.03 1.44
C THR A 50 -9.52 1.76 1.30
N GLY A 51 -9.57 3.04 0.91
CA GLY A 51 -8.38 3.86 0.72
C GLY A 51 -7.65 4.18 2.02
N SER A 52 -8.37 4.54 3.09
CA SER A 52 -7.71 4.82 4.37
C SER A 52 -7.06 3.57 4.96
N LEU A 53 -7.71 2.40 4.86
CA LEU A 53 -7.14 1.14 5.29
C LEU A 53 -5.86 0.77 4.54
N GLU A 54 -5.90 0.85 3.21
CA GLU A 54 -4.75 0.54 2.37
C GLU A 54 -3.56 1.44 2.72
N THR A 55 -3.79 2.75 2.86
CA THR A 55 -2.73 3.69 3.21
C THR A 55 -2.11 3.39 4.58
N VAL A 56 -2.93 3.11 5.60
CA VAL A 56 -2.40 2.78 6.95
C VAL A 56 -1.59 1.48 6.93
N GLN A 57 -2.02 0.49 6.15
CA GLN A 57 -1.24 -0.74 5.97
C GLN A 57 0.13 -0.43 5.38
N LYS A 58 0.18 0.33 4.29
CA LYS A 58 1.45 0.77 3.67
C LYS A 58 2.34 1.53 4.65
N VAL A 59 1.79 2.44 5.47
CA VAL A 59 2.57 3.12 6.53
C VAL A 59 3.22 2.11 7.47
N VAL A 60 2.46 1.13 7.96
CA VAL A 60 2.97 0.11 8.88
C VAL A 60 4.01 -0.79 8.22
N TRP A 61 3.85 -1.10 6.94
CA TRP A 61 4.80 -1.88 6.14
C TRP A 61 6.12 -1.14 5.97
N HIS A 62 6.08 0.11 5.49
CA HIS A 62 7.28 0.93 5.36
C HIS A 62 7.99 1.14 6.71
N LEU A 63 7.25 1.31 7.81
CA LEU A 63 7.82 1.32 9.16
C LEU A 63 8.54 0.00 9.51
N ALA A 64 7.90 -1.14 9.24
CA ALA A 64 8.48 -2.45 9.53
C ALA A 64 9.72 -2.74 8.67
N ASP A 65 9.73 -2.32 7.42
CA ASP A 65 10.84 -2.51 6.49
C ASP A 65 11.96 -1.49 6.65
N ALA A 66 11.75 -0.47 7.49
CA ALA A 66 12.64 0.69 7.63
C ALA A 66 12.80 1.48 6.32
N ASP A 67 11.76 1.49 5.49
CA ASP A 67 11.70 2.16 4.20
C ASP A 67 11.23 3.62 4.36
N ALA A 68 12.19 4.51 4.60
CA ALA A 68 11.90 5.94 4.78
C ALA A 68 11.43 6.61 3.47
N ASP A 69 11.87 6.14 2.31
CA ASP A 69 11.52 6.74 1.02
C ASP A 69 10.08 6.38 0.65
N GLY A 70 9.68 5.11 0.83
CA GLY A 70 8.29 4.70 0.67
C GLY A 70 7.35 5.38 1.65
N LEU A 71 7.76 5.54 2.91
CA LEU A 71 6.97 6.29 3.90
C LEU A 71 6.83 7.77 3.52
N ALA A 72 7.90 8.42 3.06
CA ALA A 72 7.87 9.81 2.61
C ALA A 72 6.99 9.99 1.36
N ALA A 73 6.95 9.00 0.47
CA ALA A 73 6.13 9.03 -0.74
C ALA A 73 4.61 9.01 -0.45
N LEU A 74 4.19 8.58 0.75
CA LEU A 74 2.78 8.64 1.17
C LEU A 74 2.35 10.04 1.61
N HIS A 75 3.26 11.01 1.72
CA HIS A 75 2.95 12.36 2.17
C HIS A 75 2.05 13.09 1.17
N THR A 76 0.95 13.69 1.66
CA THR A 76 -0.03 14.39 0.80
C THR A 76 0.19 15.89 0.71
N GLU A 77 0.98 16.48 1.62
CA GLU A 77 1.28 17.91 1.59
C GLU A 77 2.55 18.17 0.77
N GLY A 78 2.78 19.43 0.40
CA GLY A 78 4.01 19.81 -0.31
C GLY A 78 5.20 19.96 0.65
N GLY A 79 6.39 19.59 0.20
CA GLY A 79 7.63 19.72 0.99
C GLY A 79 8.48 18.47 0.97
N ASP A 80 9.62 18.51 1.66
CA ASP A 80 10.47 17.33 1.88
C ASP A 80 10.04 16.61 3.17
N ALA A 81 9.35 15.48 3.01
CA ALA A 81 8.92 14.62 4.12
C ALA A 81 9.99 13.61 4.58
N GLY A 82 11.14 13.55 3.91
CA GLY A 82 12.21 12.59 4.21
C GLY A 82 12.73 12.66 5.65
N PRO A 83 12.97 13.84 6.24
CA PRO A 83 13.36 13.95 7.65
C PRO A 83 12.31 13.37 8.62
N ALA A 84 11.04 13.70 8.43
CA ALA A 84 9.94 13.20 9.25
C ALA A 84 9.80 11.67 9.11
N ALA A 85 9.86 11.15 7.88
CA ALA A 85 9.84 9.70 7.64
C ALA A 85 10.95 8.97 8.40
N ARG A 86 12.19 9.47 8.35
CA ARG A 86 13.32 8.90 9.12
C ARG A 86 13.09 8.97 10.63
N ALA A 87 12.49 10.04 11.12
CA ALA A 87 12.13 10.16 12.53
C ALA A 87 11.08 9.11 12.95
N TRP A 88 10.07 8.86 12.10
CA TRP A 88 9.08 7.81 12.30
C TRP A 88 9.70 6.40 12.30
N ILE A 89 10.57 6.09 11.32
CA ILE A 89 11.30 4.80 11.30
C ILE A 89 12.07 4.61 12.61
N LYS A 90 12.80 5.64 13.06
CA LYS A 90 13.56 5.58 14.31
C LYS A 90 12.66 5.40 15.54
N ALA A 91 11.50 6.05 15.56
CA ALA A 91 10.59 6.02 16.70
C ALA A 91 9.80 4.71 16.81
N TYR A 92 9.43 4.10 15.67
CA TYR A 92 8.41 3.06 15.60
C TYR A 92 8.81 1.81 14.82
N GLY A 93 9.85 1.82 13.99
CA GLY A 93 10.14 0.72 13.06
C GLY A 93 10.33 -0.65 13.74
N THR A 94 11.08 -0.70 14.85
CA THR A 94 11.23 -1.94 15.65
C THR A 94 9.90 -2.44 16.20
N ALA A 95 9.03 -1.54 16.66
CA ALA A 95 7.75 -1.91 17.24
C ALA A 95 6.72 -2.30 16.15
N ALA A 96 6.81 -1.70 14.96
CA ALA A 96 6.01 -2.06 13.80
C ALA A 96 6.21 -3.54 13.40
N ARG A 97 7.45 -4.05 13.47
CA ARG A 97 7.76 -5.47 13.23
C ARG A 97 7.12 -6.44 14.23
N ALA A 98 6.91 -5.97 15.47
CA ALA A 98 6.30 -6.78 16.53
C ALA A 98 4.76 -6.86 16.37
N GLY A 99 4.16 -5.84 15.77
CA GLY A 99 2.74 -5.81 15.42
C GLY A 99 2.07 -4.50 15.84
N VAL A 100 1.08 -4.07 15.05
CA VAL A 100 0.37 -2.80 15.21
C VAL A 100 -1.13 -3.05 15.22
N SER A 101 -1.87 -2.26 15.99
CA SER A 101 -3.31 -2.08 15.79
C SER A 101 -3.62 -0.62 15.43
N ALA A 102 -4.65 -0.43 14.62
CA ALA A 102 -5.11 0.88 14.18
C ALA A 102 -6.60 1.03 14.51
N ASP A 103 -6.93 2.12 15.20
CA ASP A 103 -8.30 2.54 15.45
C ASP A 103 -8.65 3.66 14.48
N PHE A 104 -9.58 3.38 13.56
CA PHE A 104 -10.06 4.33 12.56
C PHE A 104 -11.22 5.12 13.13
N LEU A 105 -10.95 6.37 13.52
CA LEU A 105 -11.92 7.24 14.17
C LEU A 105 -12.87 7.84 13.13
N ASP A 106 -14.15 7.91 13.48
CA ASP A 106 -15.24 8.47 12.66
C ASP A 106 -15.30 7.91 11.22
N GLU A 107 -16.11 8.50 10.35
CA GLU A 107 -16.22 8.09 8.96
C GLU A 107 -15.11 8.74 8.10
N GLY A 108 -14.41 7.93 7.29
CA GLY A 108 -13.27 8.34 6.47
C GLY A 108 -13.56 8.52 4.99
N SER A 109 -14.49 9.40 4.60
CA SER A 109 -14.86 9.62 3.19
C SER A 109 -13.75 10.33 2.38
N VAL A 110 -13.07 11.34 2.96
CA VAL A 110 -11.95 12.08 2.32
C VAL A 110 -10.78 12.37 3.26
N ARG A 111 -11.02 12.28 4.57
CA ARG A 111 -10.05 12.45 5.65
C ARG A 111 -10.50 11.57 6.81
N GLN A 112 -9.55 10.97 7.52
CA GLN A 112 -9.80 10.14 8.68
C GLN A 112 -8.64 10.28 9.67
N GLU A 113 -8.95 10.42 10.96
CA GLU A 113 -7.96 10.32 12.01
C GLU A 113 -7.80 8.86 12.43
N VAL A 114 -6.55 8.41 12.58
CA VAL A 114 -6.22 7.03 12.92
C VAL A 114 -5.27 7.04 14.11
N VAL A 115 -5.57 6.21 15.11
CA VAL A 115 -4.69 6.01 16.27
C VAL A 115 -3.94 4.69 16.11
N LEU A 116 -2.63 4.77 15.97
CA LEU A 116 -1.75 3.60 15.92
C LEU A 116 -1.29 3.21 17.33
N HIS A 117 -1.43 1.91 17.62
CA HIS A 117 -0.94 1.29 18.84
C HIS A 117 0.13 0.27 18.47
N PHE A 118 1.35 0.51 18.95
CA PHE A 118 2.48 -0.35 18.67
C PHE A 118 2.70 -1.34 19.81
N SER A 119 2.85 -2.63 19.49
CA SER A 119 3.08 -3.65 20.50
C SER A 119 4.38 -3.38 21.27
N GLY A 120 4.30 -3.46 22.60
CA GLY A 120 5.45 -3.20 23.48
C GLY A 120 5.73 -1.72 23.78
N LEU A 121 5.02 -0.79 23.15
CA LEU A 121 5.09 0.64 23.45
C LEU A 121 3.86 1.06 24.27
N ARG A 122 4.06 1.79 25.38
CA ARG A 122 2.97 2.41 26.17
C ARG A 122 2.56 3.78 25.62
N ARG A 123 2.72 3.98 24.31
CA ARG A 123 2.43 5.23 23.63
C ARG A 123 1.76 4.94 22.29
N THR A 124 0.83 5.80 21.91
CA THR A 124 0.14 5.79 20.63
C THR A 124 0.66 6.90 19.73
N GLN A 125 0.43 6.75 18.44
CA GLN A 125 0.70 7.78 17.45
C GLN A 125 -0.59 8.10 16.71
N GLU A 126 -0.96 9.37 16.68
CA GLU A 126 -2.05 9.83 15.82
C GLU A 126 -1.54 10.06 14.41
N LEU A 127 -2.41 9.77 13.44
CA LEU A 127 -2.12 9.83 12.02
C LEU A 127 -3.35 10.36 11.29
N THR A 128 -3.20 11.48 10.57
CA THR A 128 -4.22 11.94 9.65
C THR A 128 -4.02 11.28 8.29
N VAL A 129 -5.01 10.51 7.86
CA VAL A 129 -5.08 9.86 6.54
C VAL A 129 -6.06 10.63 5.68
N ARG A 130 -5.69 11.00 4.45
CA ARG A 130 -6.55 11.83 3.59
C ARG A 130 -6.26 11.63 2.11
N THR A 131 -7.22 12.01 1.27
CA THR A 131 -6.97 12.17 -0.16
C THR A 131 -6.16 13.45 -0.41
N GLY A 132 -5.05 13.32 -1.14
CA GLY A 132 -4.27 14.45 -1.63
C GLY A 132 -4.94 15.13 -2.84
N SER A 133 -4.31 16.18 -3.36
CA SER A 133 -4.82 16.98 -4.48
C SER A 133 -5.09 16.18 -5.77
N GLY A 134 -4.47 15.01 -5.93
CA GLY A 134 -4.68 14.08 -7.04
C GLY A 134 -5.75 13.01 -6.80
N GLY A 135 -6.47 13.06 -5.67
CA GLY A 135 -7.46 12.04 -5.29
C GLY A 135 -6.86 10.74 -4.75
N SER A 136 -5.54 10.59 -4.76
CA SER A 136 -4.84 9.47 -4.12
C SER A 136 -4.82 9.61 -2.61
N TRP A 137 -5.06 8.50 -1.90
CA TRP A 137 -4.93 8.45 -0.45
C TRP A 137 -3.47 8.47 -0.01
N GLY A 138 -3.21 9.19 1.07
CA GLY A 138 -1.92 9.29 1.72
C GLY A 138 -2.08 9.84 3.14
N ILE A 139 -0.99 10.35 3.70
CA ILE A 139 -0.93 10.85 5.07
C ILE A 139 -0.41 12.28 5.15
N VAL A 140 -0.82 13.01 6.18
CA VAL A 140 -0.05 14.15 6.65
C VAL A 140 1.09 13.59 7.51
N LEU A 141 2.33 13.76 7.04
CA LEU A 141 3.52 13.19 7.67
C LEU A 141 4.36 14.33 8.23
N ASP A 142 4.15 14.59 9.51
CA ASP A 142 4.96 15.50 10.33
C ASP A 142 5.88 14.68 11.26
N ASP A 143 6.71 15.37 12.05
CA ASP A 143 7.52 14.69 13.07
C ASP A 143 6.64 13.86 14.03
N PRO A 144 7.13 12.69 14.49
CA PRO A 144 6.31 11.80 15.30
C PRO A 144 6.05 12.40 16.69
N GLU A 145 4.77 12.60 17.00
CA GLU A 145 4.29 13.10 18.30
C GLU A 145 3.62 11.99 19.12
N PRO A 146 4.40 11.15 19.85
CA PRO A 146 3.82 10.09 20.65
C PRO A 146 3.00 10.64 21.81
N ARG A 147 1.81 10.07 22.03
CA ARG A 147 1.00 10.34 23.22
C ARG A 147 0.95 9.12 24.12
N ARG A 148 0.84 9.33 25.43
CA ARG A 148 0.67 8.19 26.35
C ARG A 148 -0.64 7.49 26.05
N ALA A 149 -0.59 6.16 26.01
CA ALA A 149 -1.81 5.36 26.01
C ALA A 149 -2.52 5.59 27.36
N SER A 150 -3.81 5.93 27.31
CA SER A 150 -4.70 6.10 28.47
C SER A 150 -5.11 4.76 29.06
#